data_AF-A0A819SJD3-F1
#
_entry.id   AF-A0A819SJD3-F1
#
_cell.length_a   1.000
_cell.length_b   1.000
_cell.length_c   1.000
_cell.angle_alpha   90.00
_cell.angle_beta   90.00
_cell.angle_gamma   90.00
#
_symmetry.space_group_name_H-M   'P 1'
#
loop_
_entity.id
_entity.type
_entity.pdbx_description
1 polymer ?
#
loop_
_entity_poly.entity_id
_entity_poly.type
_entity_poly.pdbx_seq_one_letter_code
_entity_poly.pdbx_strand_id
1 'polypeptide(L)'
;MRRTGSRGGGGGSGDDVPNFPGITPSSNPEDNPENSGAIAGGVLGGCAGICILIYGCKCWLRRKAARANNIALNNTLRTNTFNIQNLPSFESGKWLSRYYQYDKWHDWHQLSLSFNPTQLKVNGNGCDDVGTFRIQGIYSIKRHRMKLIKTYERNTGNRTKNMGHKVKIQLTWNTIVSQFEGVWCVKTKKYQDQNKFELKLETLQVQSIDSDTFKY
;
A
#
# COMPACT_ATOMS: atom_id res chain seq x y z
N MET A 1 13.57 26.84 -27.94
CA MET A 1 12.12 26.63 -28.14
C MET A 1 11.35 27.29 -26.99
N ARG A 2 10.53 28.29 -27.31
CA ARG A 2 9.68 29.06 -26.38
C ARG A 2 8.44 28.26 -25.97
N ARG A 3 8.04 28.30 -24.70
CA ARG A 3 6.65 28.12 -24.27
C ARG A 3 6.33 29.05 -23.11
N THR A 4 5.51 30.05 -23.39
CA THR A 4 4.74 30.81 -22.42
C THR A 4 3.27 30.44 -22.56
N GLY A 5 2.56 30.42 -21.44
CA GLY A 5 1.11 30.43 -21.38
C GLY A 5 0.57 29.39 -20.41
N SER A 6 -0.55 29.62 -19.72
CA SER A 6 -1.26 30.83 -19.35
C SER A 6 -2.22 30.41 -18.23
N ARG A 7 -2.58 31.37 -17.38
CA ARG A 7 -3.56 31.24 -16.28
C ARG A 7 -5.00 31.22 -16.81
N GLY A 8 -5.88 30.51 -16.10
CA GLY A 8 -7.33 30.72 -16.04
C GLY A 8 -7.91 29.77 -14.97
N GLY A 9 -8.82 30.12 -14.06
CA GLY A 9 -9.68 31.30 -13.90
C GLY A 9 -11.16 30.91 -14.07
N GLY A 10 -11.95 30.92 -12.99
CA GLY A 10 -13.43 30.73 -12.93
C GLY A 10 -13.83 30.01 -11.62
N GLY A 11 -14.64 30.53 -10.68
CA GLY A 11 -15.90 31.30 -10.76
C GLY A 11 -17.06 30.29 -10.84
N GLY A 12 -18.07 30.17 -9.98
CA GLY A 12 -18.67 31.02 -8.95
C GLY A 12 -20.20 31.06 -9.17
N SER A 13 -21.01 30.95 -8.09
CA SER A 13 -22.49 31.07 -8.01
C SER A 13 -23.31 29.86 -8.52
N GLY A 14 -24.39 29.38 -7.89
CA GLY A 14 -25.27 29.89 -6.82
C GLY A 14 -26.70 29.83 -7.34
N ASP A 15 -27.64 29.14 -6.67
CA ASP A 15 -29.09 29.18 -6.99
C ASP A 15 -29.94 28.74 -5.78
N ASP A 16 -31.14 29.33 -5.74
CA ASP A 16 -31.98 29.64 -4.59
C ASP A 16 -33.03 28.57 -4.20
N VAL A 17 -33.47 28.59 -2.93
CA VAL A 17 -34.61 27.82 -2.41
C VAL A 17 -35.75 28.77 -2.02
N PRO A 18 -36.96 28.65 -2.59
CA PRO A 18 -38.14 29.34 -2.09
C PRO A 18 -38.89 28.51 -1.04
N ASN A 19 -39.22 29.19 0.06
CA ASN A 19 -40.16 28.83 1.12
C ASN A 19 -41.57 29.33 0.75
N PHE A 20 -42.66 28.60 1.09
CA PHE A 20 -43.96 29.13 1.59
C PHE A 20 -45.10 28.07 1.64
N PRO A 21 -46.25 28.33 2.32
CA PRO A 21 -46.90 27.35 3.21
C PRO A 21 -48.36 27.04 2.83
N GLY A 22 -48.93 26.06 3.54
CA GLY A 22 -50.38 25.99 3.80
C GLY A 22 -51.16 24.99 2.94
N ILE A 23 -51.91 24.13 3.63
CA ILE A 23 -53.38 24.10 3.68
C ILE A 23 -53.75 22.74 4.28
N THR A 24 -54.33 22.76 5.47
CA THR A 24 -55.00 21.64 6.13
C THR A 24 -56.47 21.60 5.71
N PRO A 25 -56.97 20.48 5.14
CA PRO A 25 -58.37 20.13 5.17
C PRO A 25 -58.65 19.20 6.35
N SER A 26 -59.45 19.70 7.29
CA SER A 26 -60.09 18.95 8.36
C SER A 26 -61.28 18.20 7.76
N SER A 27 -61.24 16.86 7.79
CA SER A 27 -62.41 16.01 7.52
C SER A 27 -62.61 15.06 8.70
N ASN A 28 -63.71 15.27 9.43
CA ASN A 28 -64.17 14.41 10.51
C ASN A 28 -64.57 13.03 9.95
N PRO A 29 -64.06 11.91 10.51
CA PRO A 29 -64.59 10.59 10.22
C PRO A 29 -65.85 10.33 11.06
N GLU A 30 -66.88 9.84 10.39
CA GLU A 30 -68.12 9.34 10.99
C GLU A 30 -67.92 7.86 11.33
N ASP A 31 -67.73 7.56 12.62
CA ASP A 31 -67.42 6.23 13.14
C ASP A 31 -68.70 5.39 13.32
N ASN A 32 -68.88 4.38 12.48
CA ASN A 32 -69.84 3.29 12.70
C ASN A 32 -69.13 2.12 13.43
N PRO A 33 -69.52 1.76 14.67
CA PRO A 33 -68.81 0.78 15.46
C PRO A 33 -69.48 -0.59 15.38
N GLU A 34 -69.11 -1.43 14.42
CA GLU A 34 -69.41 -2.86 14.50
C GLU A 34 -68.36 -3.66 13.72
N ASN A 35 -67.50 -4.39 14.47
CA ASN A 35 -66.48 -5.37 14.03
C ASN A 35 -64.99 -4.94 13.98
N SER A 36 -64.59 -3.75 14.44
CA SER A 36 -63.18 -3.31 14.45
C SER A 36 -62.24 -4.11 15.37
N GLY A 37 -62.77 -4.77 16.41
CA GLY A 37 -61.95 -5.48 17.39
C GLY A 37 -61.21 -6.72 16.85
N ALA A 38 -61.87 -7.49 15.97
CA ALA A 38 -61.29 -8.72 15.44
C ALA A 38 -60.22 -8.46 14.35
N ILE A 39 -60.42 -7.40 13.55
CA ILE A 39 -59.48 -7.00 12.49
C ILE A 39 -58.24 -6.33 13.11
N ALA A 40 -58.41 -5.49 14.15
CA ALA A 40 -57.30 -4.85 14.84
C ALA A 40 -56.36 -5.85 15.56
N GLY A 41 -56.92 -6.92 16.15
CA GLY A 41 -56.12 -7.96 16.82
C GLY A 41 -55.24 -8.78 15.88
N GLY A 42 -55.73 -9.07 14.67
CA GLY A 42 -54.99 -9.84 13.65
C GLY A 42 -53.77 -9.09 13.11
N VAL A 43 -53.86 -7.77 12.93
CA VAL A 43 -52.76 -6.95 12.39
C VAL A 43 -51.60 -6.87 13.39
N LEU A 44 -51.89 -6.65 14.69
CA LEU A 44 -50.86 -6.60 15.73
C LEU A 44 -50.16 -7.96 15.93
N GLY A 45 -50.93 -9.06 15.94
CA GLY A 45 -50.36 -10.41 16.03
C GLY A 45 -49.52 -10.80 14.81
N GLY A 46 -49.99 -10.44 13.61
CA GLY A 46 -49.28 -10.68 12.35
C GLY A 46 -47.95 -9.94 12.26
N CYS A 47 -47.92 -8.66 12.63
CA CYS A 47 -46.68 -7.87 12.65
C CYS A 47 -45.64 -8.45 13.62
N ALA A 48 -46.06 -8.83 14.83
CA ALA A 48 -45.14 -9.43 15.81
C ALA A 48 -44.57 -10.77 15.32
N GLY A 49 -45.41 -11.64 14.73
CA GLY A 49 -44.98 -12.93 14.18
C GLY A 49 -43.98 -12.79 13.02
N ILE A 50 -44.22 -11.85 12.10
CA ILE A 50 -43.33 -11.58 10.97
C ILE A 50 -41.98 -11.03 11.45
N CYS A 51 -41.97 -10.13 12.43
CA CYS A 51 -40.73 -9.62 13.01
C CYS A 51 -39.88 -10.75 13.62
N ILE A 52 -40.50 -11.64 14.42
CA ILE A 52 -39.79 -12.77 15.04
C ILE A 52 -39.18 -13.70 13.98
N LEU A 53 -39.92 -14.00 12.90
CA LEU A 53 -39.42 -14.82 11.80
C LEU A 53 -38.21 -14.18 11.09
N ILE A 54 -38.28 -12.89 10.78
CA ILE A 54 -37.18 -12.17 10.10
C ILE A 54 -35.94 -12.11 10.99
N TYR A 55 -36.09 -11.76 12.27
CA TYR A 55 -34.97 -11.68 13.21
C TYR A 55 -34.38 -13.07 13.51
N GLY A 56 -35.23 -14.10 13.68
CA GLY A 56 -34.81 -15.48 13.86
C GLY A 56 -34.00 -16.00 12.68
N CYS A 57 -34.49 -15.77 11.45
CA CYS A 57 -33.81 -16.18 10.23
C CYS A 57 -32.46 -15.46 10.05
N LYS A 58 -32.40 -14.14 10.28
CA LYS A 58 -31.13 -13.38 10.26
C LYS A 58 -30.13 -13.87 11.31
N CYS A 59 -30.57 -14.15 12.54
CA CYS A 59 -29.70 -14.66 13.60
C CYS A 59 -29.17 -16.07 13.27
N TRP A 60 -30.00 -16.94 12.69
CA TRP A 60 -29.60 -18.27 12.28
C TRP A 60 -28.59 -18.25 11.13
N LEU A 61 -28.81 -17.42 10.10
CA LEU A 61 -27.87 -17.23 9.00
C LEU A 61 -26.53 -16.64 9.47
N ARG A 62 -26.55 -15.68 10.41
CA ARG A 62 -25.33 -15.13 11.02
C ARG A 62 -24.54 -16.18 11.80
N ARG A 63 -25.22 -17.04 12.57
CA ARG A 63 -24.56 -18.16 13.28
C ARG A 63 -23.94 -19.17 12.32
N LYS A 64 -24.60 -19.46 11.19
CA LYS A 64 -24.07 -20.38 10.17
C LYS A 64 -22.84 -19.81 9.46
N ALA A 65 -22.83 -18.51 9.13
CA ALA A 65 -21.67 -17.83 8.53
C ALA A 65 -20.45 -17.77 9.46
N ALA A 66 -20.66 -17.57 10.77
CA ALA A 66 -19.56 -17.53 11.75
C ALA A 66 -18.84 -18.88 11.90
N ARG A 67 -19.53 -20.02 11.67
CA ARG A 67 -18.93 -21.35 11.73
C ARG A 67 -18.06 -21.67 10.50
N ALA A 68 -18.43 -21.17 9.32
CA ALA A 68 -17.63 -21.34 8.10
C ALA A 68 -16.29 -20.56 8.16
N ASN A 69 -16.28 -19.38 8.79
CA ASN A 69 -15.07 -18.58 8.92
C ASN A 69 -13.98 -19.24 9.79
N ASN A 70 -14.34 -19.95 10.86
CA ASN A 70 -13.34 -20.59 11.74
C ASN A 70 -12.64 -21.79 11.08
N ILE A 71 -13.32 -22.51 10.19
CA ILE A 71 -12.73 -23.65 9.46
C ILE A 71 -11.81 -23.15 8.33
N ALA A 72 -12.18 -22.06 7.65
CA ALA A 72 -11.31 -21.42 6.66
C ALA A 72 -10.02 -20.87 7.29
N LEU A 73 -10.10 -20.29 8.50
CA LEU A 73 -8.95 -19.68 9.17
C LEU A 73 -7.86 -20.70 9.54
N ASN A 74 -8.25 -21.89 10.00
CA ASN A 74 -7.30 -22.95 10.38
C ASN A 74 -6.60 -23.61 9.17
N ASN A 75 -7.28 -23.70 8.02
CA ASN A 75 -6.66 -24.20 6.79
C ASN A 75 -5.75 -23.15 6.12
N THR A 76 -6.05 -21.87 6.30
CA THR A 76 -5.20 -20.75 5.82
C THR A 76 -3.93 -20.60 6.67
N LEU A 77 -3.98 -20.96 7.96
CA LEU A 77 -2.80 -20.96 8.84
C LEU A 77 -1.81 -22.10 8.49
N ARG A 78 -2.29 -23.28 8.09
CA ARG A 78 -1.43 -24.44 7.74
C ARG A 78 -0.79 -24.35 6.35
N THR A 79 -1.39 -23.63 5.39
CA THR A 79 -0.80 -23.42 4.05
C THR A 79 0.16 -22.23 4.00
N ASN A 80 0.17 -21.35 5.01
CA ASN A 80 1.13 -20.24 5.08
C ASN A 80 2.51 -20.65 5.63
N THR A 81 2.65 -21.76 6.34
CA THR A 81 3.92 -22.14 6.98
C THR A 81 5.03 -22.51 5.97
N PHE A 82 4.66 -22.96 4.76
CA PHE A 82 5.64 -23.31 3.71
C PHE A 82 6.04 -22.14 2.79
N ASN A 83 5.43 -20.96 2.90
CA ASN A 83 5.78 -19.77 2.10
C ASN A 83 6.52 -18.67 2.90
N ILE A 84 6.77 -18.88 4.20
CA ILE A 84 7.49 -17.91 5.07
C ILE A 84 8.96 -17.76 4.66
N GLN A 85 9.54 -18.73 3.95
CA GLN A 85 10.94 -18.68 3.52
C GLN A 85 11.23 -17.65 2.41
N ASN A 86 10.21 -17.10 1.74
CA ASN A 86 10.37 -16.13 0.64
C ASN A 86 9.91 -14.70 0.99
N LEU A 87 9.71 -14.40 2.28
CA LEU A 87 9.40 -13.05 2.71
C LEU A 87 10.65 -12.16 2.58
N PRO A 88 10.48 -10.88 2.20
CA PRO A 88 11.60 -9.95 2.18
C PRO A 88 12.18 -9.85 3.59
N SER A 89 13.42 -10.27 3.73
CA SER A 89 14.17 -9.98 4.93
C SER A 89 14.66 -8.53 4.82
N PHE A 90 14.10 -7.66 5.66
CA PHE A 90 14.61 -6.29 5.82
C PHE A 90 15.88 -6.34 6.67
N GLU A 91 16.89 -7.02 6.15
CA GLU A 91 18.16 -7.29 6.81
C GLU A 91 19.14 -6.13 6.65
N SER A 92 19.77 -5.75 7.76
CA SER A 92 20.87 -4.81 7.72
C SER A 92 22.10 -5.49 7.15
N GLY A 93 22.83 -4.84 6.26
CA GLY A 93 23.99 -5.45 5.62
C GLY A 93 24.43 -4.72 4.36
N LYS A 94 25.07 -5.49 3.48
CA LYS A 94 25.44 -5.04 2.14
C LYS A 94 24.36 -5.45 1.15
N TRP A 95 24.12 -4.57 0.21
CA TRP A 95 23.07 -4.68 -0.80
C TRP A 95 23.66 -4.28 -2.14
N LEU A 96 23.15 -4.88 -3.20
CA LEU A 96 23.46 -4.53 -4.57
C LEU A 96 22.28 -3.76 -5.16
N SER A 97 22.58 -2.66 -5.85
CA SER A 97 21.58 -1.87 -6.55
C SER A 97 21.98 -1.63 -7.99
N ARG A 98 21.00 -1.54 -8.88
CA ARG A 98 21.19 -1.04 -10.24
C ARG A 98 19.98 -0.23 -10.68
N TYR A 99 20.19 0.60 -11.70
CA TYR A 99 19.17 1.50 -12.20
C TYR A 99 19.26 1.63 -13.72
N TYR A 100 18.11 1.88 -14.34
CA TYR A 100 18.03 2.16 -15.75
C TYR A 100 18.06 3.68 -15.96
N GLN A 101 18.96 4.19 -16.80
CA GLN A 101 19.08 5.62 -17.11
C GLN A 101 19.70 5.78 -18.50
N TYR A 102 19.25 6.77 -19.27
CA TYR A 102 19.74 7.02 -20.64
C TYR A 102 19.66 5.77 -21.53
N ASP A 103 18.51 5.10 -21.50
CA ASP A 103 18.21 3.89 -22.29
C ASP A 103 19.19 2.71 -22.08
N LYS A 104 19.89 2.69 -20.93
CA LYS A 104 20.76 1.58 -20.55
C LYS A 104 20.63 1.22 -19.07
N TRP A 105 20.89 -0.04 -18.78
CA TRP A 105 21.17 -0.48 -17.41
C TRP A 105 22.57 -0.05 -17.02
N HIS A 106 22.69 0.51 -15.82
CA HIS A 106 23.96 0.67 -15.14
C HIS A 106 24.31 -0.62 -14.39
N ASP A 107 25.61 -0.84 -14.17
CA ASP A 107 26.12 -2.01 -13.47
C ASP A 107 25.63 -2.07 -12.01
N TRP A 108 25.83 -3.23 -11.38
CA TRP A 108 25.50 -3.42 -9.98
C TRP A 108 26.49 -2.67 -9.09
N HIS A 109 25.95 -1.78 -8.25
CA HIS A 109 26.69 -0.99 -7.27
C HIS A 109 26.36 -1.46 -5.86
N GLN A 110 27.40 -1.68 -5.06
CA GLN A 110 27.24 -2.06 -3.67
C GLN A 110 26.90 -0.84 -2.80
N LEU A 111 25.98 -1.03 -1.86
CA LEU A 111 25.63 -0.06 -0.83
C LEU A 111 25.37 -0.78 0.48
N SER A 112 25.37 -0.04 1.59
CA SER A 112 25.01 -0.58 2.90
C SER A 112 23.68 -0.02 3.36
N LEU A 113 22.80 -0.88 3.86
CA LEU A 113 21.54 -0.51 4.51
C LEU A 113 21.54 -0.99 5.96
N SER A 114 20.98 -0.17 6.84
CA SER A 114 20.71 -0.46 8.24
C SER A 114 19.23 -0.20 8.50
N PHE A 115 18.52 -1.27 8.88
CA PHE A 115 17.09 -1.27 9.17
C PHE A 115 16.86 -1.20 10.67
N ASN A 116 16.03 -0.25 11.10
CA ASN A 116 15.56 -0.14 12.47
C ASN A 116 14.14 -0.70 12.55
N PRO A 117 13.92 -1.91 13.11
CA PRO A 117 12.61 -2.55 13.17
C PRO A 117 11.63 -1.82 14.08
N THR A 118 12.12 -1.12 15.11
CA THR A 118 11.29 -0.36 16.04
C THR A 118 10.70 0.89 15.38
N GLN A 119 11.50 1.61 14.59
CA GLN A 119 11.09 2.86 13.94
C GLN A 119 10.57 2.68 12.52
N LEU A 120 10.69 1.47 11.95
CA LEU A 120 10.41 1.17 10.54
C LEU A 120 11.15 2.12 9.58
N LYS A 121 12.37 2.50 9.97
CA LYS A 121 13.27 3.37 9.22
C LYS A 121 14.45 2.60 8.66
N VAL A 122 14.95 3.05 7.54
CA VAL A 122 16.17 2.53 6.93
C VAL A 122 17.14 3.69 6.67
N ASN A 123 18.40 3.48 7.01
CA ASN A 123 19.51 4.39 6.70
C ASN A 123 20.56 3.63 5.89
N GLY A 124 21.40 4.35 5.16
CA GLY A 124 22.45 3.71 4.39
C GLY A 124 23.42 4.68 3.74
N ASN A 125 24.40 4.12 3.04
CA ASN A 125 25.36 4.85 2.23
C ASN A 125 25.89 3.95 1.10
N GLY A 126 26.51 4.56 0.11
CA GLY A 126 27.14 3.85 -1.00
C GLY A 126 27.81 4.80 -1.99
N CYS A 127 28.32 4.23 -3.07
CA CYS A 127 28.88 4.96 -4.19
C CYS A 127 28.44 4.30 -5.51
N ASP A 128 28.24 5.08 -6.55
CA ASP A 128 27.95 4.61 -7.90
C ASP A 128 28.63 5.51 -8.95
N ASP A 129 28.29 5.32 -10.23
CA ASP A 129 28.81 6.09 -11.37
C ASP A 129 28.57 7.61 -11.28
N VAL A 130 27.62 8.06 -10.44
CA VAL A 130 27.32 9.48 -10.23
C VAL A 130 28.18 10.01 -9.09
N GLY A 131 28.27 9.28 -7.97
CA GLY A 131 29.14 9.63 -6.86
C GLY A 131 28.74 8.97 -5.53
N THR A 132 29.28 9.49 -4.44
CA THR A 132 28.98 9.02 -3.08
C THR A 132 27.62 9.55 -2.63
N PHE A 133 26.86 8.73 -1.90
CA PHE A 133 25.53 9.09 -1.46
C PHE A 133 25.18 8.52 -0.09
N ARG A 134 24.16 9.13 0.54
CA ARG A 134 23.48 8.63 1.74
C ARG A 134 22.04 8.27 1.42
N ILE A 135 21.52 7.26 2.11
CA ILE A 135 20.14 6.79 2.00
C ILE A 135 19.43 7.03 3.34
N GLN A 136 18.22 7.53 3.26
CA GLN A 136 17.25 7.57 4.36
C GLN A 136 15.88 7.15 3.84
N GLY A 137 15.10 6.44 4.63
CA GLY A 137 13.80 5.98 4.18
C GLY A 137 12.93 5.36 5.26
N ILE A 138 11.79 4.88 4.81
CA ILE A 138 10.84 4.09 5.61
C ILE A 138 10.48 2.82 4.85
N TYR A 139 10.12 1.78 5.59
CA TYR A 139 9.68 0.52 5.02
C TYR A 139 8.45 -0.03 5.73
N SER A 140 7.76 -0.97 5.07
CA SER A 140 6.57 -1.61 5.59
C SER A 140 6.71 -3.12 5.44
N ILE A 141 6.84 -3.80 6.59
CA ILE A 141 6.90 -5.26 6.66
C ILE A 141 5.61 -5.86 6.07
N LYS A 142 4.45 -5.38 6.51
CA LYS A 142 3.13 -5.86 6.04
C LYS A 142 2.91 -5.70 4.54
N ARG A 143 3.42 -4.62 3.93
CA ARG A 143 3.20 -4.32 2.50
C ARG A 143 4.36 -4.76 1.63
N HIS A 144 5.47 -5.24 2.21
CA HIS A 144 6.69 -5.57 1.48
C HIS A 144 7.17 -4.43 0.57
N ARG A 145 7.16 -3.20 1.09
CA ARG A 145 7.46 -1.98 0.33
C ARG A 145 8.42 -1.08 1.09
N MET A 146 9.20 -0.31 0.35
CA MET A 146 10.06 0.74 0.91
C MET A 146 10.03 2.02 0.08
N LYS A 147 10.26 3.14 0.77
CA LYS A 147 10.46 4.46 0.16
C LYS A 147 11.78 5.01 0.66
N LEU A 148 12.69 5.28 -0.26
CA LEU A 148 14.04 5.77 0.02
C LEU A 148 14.24 7.16 -0.57
N ILE A 149 15.11 7.92 0.06
CA ILE A 149 15.66 9.17 -0.42
C ILE A 149 17.17 9.00 -0.45
N LYS A 150 17.73 8.92 -1.65
CA LYS A 150 19.16 8.92 -1.91
C LYS A 150 19.60 10.37 -2.10
N THR A 151 20.55 10.82 -1.30
CA THR A 151 21.12 12.17 -1.38
C THR A 151 22.58 12.07 -1.75
N TYR A 152 22.95 12.59 -2.91
CA TYR A 152 24.36 12.61 -3.33
C TYR A 152 25.15 13.67 -2.57
N GLU A 153 26.38 13.32 -2.19
CA GLU A 153 27.33 14.24 -1.59
C GLU A 153 28.01 15.04 -2.70
N ARG A 154 27.89 16.37 -2.66
CA ARG A 154 28.48 17.26 -3.67
C ARG A 154 30.00 17.06 -3.71
N ASN A 155 30.59 17.20 -4.91
CA ASN A 155 32.04 17.07 -5.18
C ASN A 155 32.60 15.64 -5.16
N THR A 156 31.76 14.62 -5.17
CA THR A 156 32.18 13.20 -5.33
C THR A 156 31.80 12.67 -6.72
N GLY A 157 32.57 11.71 -7.24
CA GLY A 157 32.30 11.09 -8.54
C GLY A 157 32.27 12.07 -9.72
N ASN A 158 31.29 11.91 -10.60
CA ASN A 158 31.18 12.72 -11.82
C ASN A 158 30.53 14.08 -11.54
N ARG A 159 31.34 15.15 -11.52
CA ARG A 159 30.91 16.52 -11.19
C ARG A 159 29.83 17.09 -12.12
N THR A 160 29.72 16.63 -13.37
CA THR A 160 28.69 17.14 -14.29
C THR A 160 27.31 16.53 -14.02
N LYS A 161 27.29 15.33 -13.41
CA LYS A 161 26.06 14.61 -13.03
C LYS A 161 25.69 14.82 -11.56
N ASN A 162 26.70 14.84 -10.68
CA ASN A 162 26.51 15.00 -9.24
C ASN A 162 26.43 16.46 -8.82
N MET A 163 25.20 16.99 -8.84
CA MET A 163 24.88 18.32 -8.33
C MET A 163 24.53 18.35 -6.82
N GLY A 164 24.74 17.24 -6.09
CA GLY A 164 24.27 17.08 -4.71
C GLY A 164 22.74 16.98 -4.60
N HIS A 165 22.09 16.37 -5.59
CA HIS A 165 20.64 16.29 -5.69
C HIS A 165 20.07 15.08 -4.93
N LYS A 166 18.75 15.11 -4.72
CA LYS A 166 17.99 14.01 -4.09
C LYS A 166 17.28 13.18 -5.16
N VAL A 167 17.33 11.86 -5.00
CA VAL A 167 16.61 10.88 -5.80
C VAL A 167 15.64 10.15 -4.88
N LYS A 168 14.35 10.16 -5.23
CA LYS A 168 13.31 9.42 -4.52
C LYS A 168 13.19 8.04 -5.14
N ILE A 169 13.17 7.00 -4.33
CA ILE A 169 13.08 5.61 -4.80
C ILE A 169 11.90 4.95 -4.10
N GLN A 170 11.05 4.26 -4.87
CA GLN A 170 9.93 3.49 -4.34
C GLN A 170 10.06 2.07 -4.81
N LEU A 171 10.09 1.12 -3.87
CA LEU A 171 10.33 -0.28 -4.17
C LEU A 171 9.25 -1.18 -3.55
N THR A 172 9.00 -2.30 -4.21
CA THR A 172 8.12 -3.38 -3.78
C THR A 172 8.90 -4.69 -3.93
N TRP A 173 8.75 -5.60 -2.96
CA TRP A 173 9.38 -6.91 -3.04
C TRP A 173 8.76 -7.72 -4.18
N ASN A 174 9.61 -8.30 -5.02
CA ASN A 174 9.24 -9.26 -6.03
C ASN A 174 9.62 -10.66 -5.52
N THR A 175 8.61 -11.46 -5.18
CA THR A 175 8.77 -12.81 -4.61
C THR A 175 9.31 -13.83 -5.60
N ILE A 176 9.21 -13.57 -6.92
CA ILE A 176 9.67 -14.51 -7.96
C ILE A 176 11.20 -14.47 -8.06
N VAL A 177 11.76 -13.28 -8.05
CA VAL A 177 13.21 -13.05 -8.22
C VAL A 177 13.93 -12.71 -6.90
N SER A 178 13.20 -12.69 -5.79
CA SER A 178 13.72 -12.42 -4.44
C SER A 178 14.53 -11.12 -4.36
N GLN A 179 13.99 -10.05 -4.93
CA GLN A 179 14.59 -8.72 -4.88
C GLN A 179 13.53 -7.62 -4.81
N PHE A 180 13.94 -6.42 -4.40
CA PHE A 180 13.12 -5.23 -4.45
C PHE A 180 13.20 -4.56 -5.83
N GLU A 181 12.05 -4.24 -6.40
CA GLU A 181 11.94 -3.58 -7.71
C GLU A 181 11.03 -2.37 -7.61
N GLY A 182 11.27 -1.38 -8.47
CA GLY A 182 10.37 -0.25 -8.60
C GLY A 182 10.99 0.88 -9.41
N VAL A 183 10.80 2.11 -8.92
CA VAL A 183 11.17 3.30 -9.68
C VAL A 183 11.99 4.28 -8.84
N TRP A 184 12.98 4.88 -9.48
CA TRP A 184 13.65 6.07 -8.99
C TRP A 184 13.12 7.29 -9.73
N CYS A 185 13.06 8.44 -9.06
CA CYS A 185 12.65 9.71 -9.63
C CYS A 185 13.58 10.83 -9.13
N VAL A 186 14.09 11.61 -10.06
CA VAL A 186 14.89 12.80 -9.77
C VAL A 186 14.15 14.04 -10.28
N LYS A 187 14.21 15.11 -9.50
CA LYS A 187 13.72 16.42 -9.92
C LYS A 187 14.65 17.50 -9.41
N THR A 188 15.32 18.16 -10.34
CA THR A 188 16.19 19.32 -10.11
C THR A 188 15.65 20.51 -10.91
N LYS A 189 16.33 21.68 -10.82
CA LYS A 189 15.98 22.84 -11.65
C LYS A 189 16.27 22.62 -13.15
N LYS A 190 17.24 21.75 -13.48
CA LYS A 190 17.76 21.56 -14.85
C LYS A 190 17.36 20.23 -15.49
N TYR A 191 16.96 19.27 -14.68
CA TYR A 191 16.78 17.87 -15.10
C TYR A 191 15.72 17.20 -14.24
N GLN A 192 14.81 16.49 -14.89
CA GLN A 192 13.80 15.65 -14.28
C GLN A 192 13.74 14.35 -15.07
N ASP A 193 13.72 13.23 -14.36
CA ASP A 193 13.67 11.89 -14.95
C ASP A 193 13.12 10.89 -13.94
N GLN A 194 12.63 9.76 -14.45
CA GLN A 194 12.14 8.65 -13.65
C GLN A 194 12.29 7.35 -14.44
N ASN A 195 12.81 6.32 -13.79
CA ASN A 195 12.96 5.02 -14.43
C ASN A 195 13.09 3.87 -13.43
N LYS A 196 13.36 2.66 -13.92
CA LYS A 196 13.45 1.42 -13.15
C LYS A 196 14.63 1.41 -12.18
N PHE A 197 14.40 0.82 -11.00
CA PHE A 197 15.40 0.60 -9.96
C PHE A 197 15.25 -0.82 -9.39
N GLU A 198 16.39 -1.47 -9.16
CA GLU A 198 16.44 -2.80 -8.54
C GLU A 198 17.40 -2.80 -7.34
N LEU A 199 17.05 -3.57 -6.32
CA LEU A 199 17.79 -3.67 -5.06
C LEU A 199 17.69 -5.10 -4.53
N LYS A 200 18.82 -5.77 -4.32
CA LYS A 200 18.87 -7.12 -3.76
C LYS A 200 19.91 -7.23 -2.66
N LEU A 201 19.66 -8.10 -1.69
CA LEU A 201 20.62 -8.36 -0.61
C LEU A 201 21.88 -8.98 -1.22
N GLU A 202 23.05 -8.54 -0.77
CA GLU A 202 24.30 -9.21 -1.15
C GLU A 202 24.39 -10.51 -0.36
N THR A 203 23.95 -11.61 -0.97
CA THR A 203 24.16 -12.94 -0.40
C THR A 203 25.65 -13.19 -0.36
N LEU A 204 26.20 -13.33 0.85
CA LEU A 204 27.54 -13.85 1.01
C LEU A 204 27.57 -15.18 0.26
N GLN A 205 28.34 -15.24 -0.82
CA GLN A 205 28.64 -16.52 -1.42
C GLN A 205 29.38 -17.29 -0.34
N VAL A 206 28.70 -18.23 0.29
CA VAL A 206 29.35 -19.24 1.11
C VAL A 206 30.29 -19.90 0.13
N GLN A 207 31.58 -19.54 0.21
CA GLN A 207 32.62 -20.26 -0.50
C GLN A 207 32.39 -21.72 -0.13
N SER A 208 31.96 -22.51 -1.10
CA SER A 208 31.89 -23.96 -0.92
C SER A 208 33.29 -24.36 -0.51
N ILE A 209 33.45 -24.69 0.78
CA ILE A 209 34.69 -25.28 1.26
C ILE A 209 34.77 -26.57 0.47
N ASP A 210 35.64 -26.59 -0.55
CA ASP A 210 35.91 -27.77 -1.34
C ASP A 210 36.27 -28.88 -0.36
N SER A 211 35.35 -29.83 -0.20
CA SER A 211 35.46 -30.95 0.74
C SER A 211 36.50 -31.99 0.32
N ASP A 212 37.41 -31.63 -0.60
CA ASP A 212 38.39 -32.53 -1.21
C ASP A 212 39.70 -32.68 -0.40
N THR A 213 39.82 -32.08 0.78
CA THR A 213 41.06 -32.17 1.60
C THR A 213 41.00 -33.16 2.78
N PHE A 214 40.11 -34.16 2.74
CA PHE A 214 40.16 -35.30 3.67
C PHE A 214 40.32 -36.62 2.92
N LYS A 215 41.51 -36.83 2.34
CA LYS A 215 42.04 -38.17 2.07
C LYS A 215 43.15 -38.44 3.09
N TYR A 216 42.82 -39.21 4.13
CA TYR A 216 43.79 -39.88 4.99
C TYR A 216 44.20 -41.20 4.36
#